data_AF-A0A524P3V4-F1
#
_entry.id   AF-A0A524P3V4-F1
#
_cell.length_a   1.000
_cell.length_b   1.000
_cell.length_c   1.000
_cell.angle_alpha   90.00
_cell.angle_beta   90.00
_cell.angle_gamma   90.00
#
_symmetry.space_group_name_H-M   'P 1'
#
loop_
_entity.id
_entity.type
_entity.pdbx_description
1 polymer ?
#
loop_
_entity_poly.entity_id
_entity_poly.type
_entity_poly.pdbx_seq_one_letter_code
_entity_poly.pdbx_strand_id
1 'polypeptide(L)'
;MTSHDEQQDEPDRLTEINEISDINEITDMNEVRSILDRQPSSPTFQVDFLKTWMMLLVIMDHTFSHAFLGPLGAIFWERISIPLFLIIMGYNMALSFRKQGLTTLSELYSWGYFRKKIERYIMPYLLLYGFHLLLRLFVIWQEIPVNRNFPYDLMDYMWLGYTPFYGPGMWFIPVVISSIFVFPFLYWCYLRQPIITVMFCIMIELSLHLLSYILYLDAMAYFRSELLTNIDLGIAAYPETSQFWGCHIFSHCSAIAIGMWLSTDHSLSAQRNIWVKVLVLIGIIYVGAFYFYRYTTISANLVFVILYMTAWIGGDYHLFTYAYAAGIFLLVMNFIPAKPYRDSRFTKLIQTISKATYHILLTQILYFSLIYGFSLYMFDITGVHPNGFDDVPLNYLWFYPLNVVVTFTGGILWHRLEQNFYEKQRATDKRSGLYRIIFIFAIMFYILRGNAQFVFFLQFP
;
A
#
# COMPACT_ATOMS: atom_id res chain seq x y z
N MET A 1 -25.54 10.44 80.56
CA MET A 1 -25.29 11.55 79.63
C MET A 1 -24.69 10.96 78.37
N THR A 2 -25.41 11.10 77.28
CA THR A 2 -25.26 10.47 75.97
C THR A 2 -24.07 11.02 75.18
N SER A 3 -23.26 10.14 74.59
CA SER A 3 -22.36 10.45 73.48
C SER A 3 -22.79 9.63 72.26
N HIS A 4 -23.29 10.32 71.23
CA HIS A 4 -23.48 9.79 69.88
C HIS A 4 -22.30 10.30 69.03
N ASP A 5 -21.50 9.39 68.50
CA ASP A 5 -20.56 9.65 67.40
C ASP A 5 -21.29 9.37 66.08
N GLU A 6 -21.32 10.37 65.20
CA GLU A 6 -21.70 10.25 63.79
C GLU A 6 -20.48 9.80 62.98
N GLN A 7 -20.56 8.64 62.33
CA GLN A 7 -19.68 8.27 61.22
C GLN A 7 -20.40 8.61 59.91
N GLN A 8 -19.86 9.57 59.16
CA GLN A 8 -20.21 9.83 57.77
C GLN A 8 -19.54 8.78 56.87
N ASP A 9 -20.35 8.01 56.14
CA ASP A 9 -19.91 7.17 55.02
C ASP A 9 -19.49 8.07 53.84
N GLU A 10 -18.22 8.00 53.45
CA GLU A 10 -17.71 8.55 52.19
C GLU A 10 -17.96 7.51 51.08
N PRO A 11 -18.74 7.81 50.03
CA PRO A 11 -18.98 6.84 48.96
C PRO A 11 -17.68 6.56 48.19
N ASP A 12 -17.50 5.29 47.91
CA ASP A 12 -16.32 4.66 47.31
C ASP A 12 -16.04 5.24 45.90
N ARG A 13 -15.18 6.26 45.82
CA ARG A 13 -14.81 6.96 44.57
C ARG A 13 -14.24 6.05 43.47
N LEU A 14 -13.81 4.84 43.82
CA LEU A 14 -13.29 3.86 42.87
C LEU A 14 -14.39 3.19 42.03
N THR A 15 -15.61 3.06 42.56
CA THR A 15 -16.75 2.49 41.82
C THR A 15 -17.28 3.49 40.78
N GLU A 16 -17.33 4.76 41.14
CA GLU A 16 -17.77 5.85 40.26
C GLU A 16 -16.84 6.03 39.04
N ILE A 17 -15.51 5.90 39.23
CA ILE A 17 -14.54 6.03 38.12
C ILE A 17 -14.67 4.87 37.12
N ASN A 18 -14.91 3.65 37.59
CA ASN A 18 -15.09 2.49 36.73
C ASN A 18 -16.39 2.57 35.94
N GLU A 19 -17.50 2.96 36.58
CA GLU A 19 -18.79 3.18 35.90
C GLU A 19 -18.71 4.29 34.86
N ILE A 20 -18.03 5.40 35.15
CA ILE A 20 -17.85 6.50 34.18
C ILE A 20 -16.97 6.07 33.00
N SER A 21 -15.96 5.22 33.21
CA SER A 21 -15.13 4.69 32.11
C SER A 21 -15.91 3.75 31.20
N ASP A 22 -16.71 2.85 31.78
CA ASP A 22 -17.55 1.89 31.04
C ASP A 22 -18.67 2.60 30.27
N ILE A 23 -19.29 3.64 30.87
CA ILE A 23 -20.33 4.45 30.21
C ILE A 23 -19.75 5.21 29.02
N ASN A 24 -18.55 5.79 29.14
CA ASN A 24 -17.91 6.51 28.03
C ASN A 24 -17.52 5.56 26.89
N GLU A 25 -17.03 4.35 27.20
CA GLU A 25 -16.68 3.34 26.20
C GLU A 25 -17.92 2.78 25.47
N ILE A 26 -19.02 2.57 26.19
CA ILE A 26 -20.31 2.17 25.62
C ILE A 26 -20.91 3.29 24.75
N THR A 27 -20.74 4.56 25.14
CA THR A 27 -21.28 5.71 24.41
C THR A 27 -20.56 5.93 23.08
N ASP A 28 -19.22 5.84 23.05
CA ASP A 28 -18.43 5.91 21.81
C ASP A 28 -18.76 4.74 20.88
N MET A 29 -18.91 3.52 21.40
CA MET A 29 -19.33 2.36 20.61
C MET A 29 -20.74 2.51 20.01
N ASN A 30 -21.71 3.08 20.74
CA ASN A 30 -23.06 3.27 20.25
C ASN A 30 -23.15 4.40 19.22
N GLU A 31 -22.37 5.47 19.39
CA GLU A 31 -22.27 6.55 18.41
C GLU A 31 -21.62 6.04 17.11
N VAL A 32 -20.49 5.34 17.22
CA VAL A 32 -19.83 4.69 16.09
C VAL A 32 -20.79 3.71 15.41
N ARG A 33 -21.49 2.82 16.14
CA ARG A 33 -22.50 1.92 15.57
C ARG A 33 -23.63 2.66 14.86
N SER A 34 -24.16 3.73 15.45
CA SER A 34 -25.26 4.51 14.86
C SER A 34 -24.85 5.23 13.56
N ILE A 35 -23.58 5.64 13.45
CA ILE A 35 -22.99 6.21 12.23
C ILE A 35 -22.75 5.10 11.20
N LEU A 36 -22.27 3.93 11.66
CA LEU A 36 -22.00 2.76 10.81
C LEU A 36 -23.26 2.21 10.12
N ASP A 37 -24.43 2.31 10.75
CA ASP A 37 -25.71 1.84 10.19
C ASP A 37 -26.29 2.76 9.09
N ARG A 38 -25.82 4.01 8.96
CA ARG A 38 -26.42 5.03 8.07
C ARG A 38 -25.83 5.09 6.65
N GLN A 39 -24.75 4.37 6.34
CA GLN A 39 -24.02 4.52 5.07
C GLN A 39 -24.28 3.37 4.06
N PRO A 40 -24.43 3.65 2.75
CA PRO A 40 -24.78 2.63 1.76
C PRO A 40 -23.70 1.54 1.60
N SER A 41 -24.17 0.30 1.49
CA SER A 41 -23.40 -0.95 1.56
C SER A 41 -22.83 -1.47 0.21
N SER A 42 -22.73 -0.61 -0.80
CA SER A 42 -22.28 -0.97 -2.16
C SER A 42 -20.92 -0.38 -2.52
N PRO A 43 -20.11 -1.06 -3.36
CA PRO A 43 -18.93 -0.44 -3.96
C PRO A 43 -19.33 0.88 -4.62
N THR A 44 -18.66 1.98 -4.24
CA THR A 44 -18.95 3.28 -4.83
C THR A 44 -18.15 3.45 -6.11
N PHE A 45 -18.77 4.10 -7.10
CA PHE A 45 -18.10 4.44 -8.35
C PHE A 45 -16.85 5.30 -8.11
N GLN A 46 -16.83 6.08 -7.02
CA GLN A 46 -15.68 6.89 -6.59
C GLN A 46 -14.43 6.05 -6.35
N VAL A 47 -14.56 4.91 -5.65
CA VAL A 47 -13.44 3.99 -5.40
C VAL A 47 -12.98 3.34 -6.71
N ASP A 48 -13.92 2.98 -7.59
CA ASP A 48 -13.59 2.41 -8.90
C ASP A 48 -12.84 3.42 -9.78
N PHE A 49 -13.28 4.68 -9.76
CA PHE A 49 -12.63 5.78 -10.43
C PHE A 49 -11.22 6.01 -9.89
N LEU A 50 -11.04 6.12 -8.57
CA LEU A 50 -9.74 6.29 -7.93
C LEU A 50 -8.76 5.18 -8.32
N LYS A 51 -9.16 3.91 -8.18
CA LYS A 51 -8.29 2.78 -8.54
C LYS A 51 -7.86 2.82 -10.00
N THR A 52 -8.79 3.16 -10.89
CA THR A 52 -8.52 3.24 -12.34
C THR A 52 -7.56 4.39 -12.63
N TRP A 53 -7.80 5.56 -12.05
CA TRP A 53 -6.94 6.72 -12.21
C TRP A 53 -5.53 6.46 -11.66
N MET A 54 -5.43 5.94 -10.43
CA MET A 54 -4.13 5.63 -9.82
C MET A 54 -3.37 4.55 -10.60
N MET A 55 -4.06 3.57 -11.19
CA MET A 55 -3.38 2.58 -12.03
C MET A 55 -2.79 3.19 -13.31
N LEU A 56 -3.46 4.17 -13.93
CA LEU A 56 -2.88 4.90 -15.07
C LEU A 56 -1.59 5.62 -14.69
N LEU A 57 -1.54 6.19 -13.48
CA LEU A 57 -0.38 6.91 -12.96
C LEU A 57 0.76 5.96 -12.56
N VAL A 58 0.46 4.80 -11.97
CA VAL A 58 1.47 3.77 -11.71
C VAL A 58 2.13 3.27 -13.01
N ILE A 59 1.35 3.08 -14.07
CA ILE A 59 1.93 2.71 -15.38
C ILE A 59 2.78 3.87 -15.94
N MET A 60 2.42 5.11 -15.63
CA MET A 60 3.19 6.30 -16.02
C MET A 60 4.56 6.34 -15.33
N ASP A 61 4.60 6.07 -14.02
CA ASP A 61 5.85 6.02 -13.22
C ASP A 61 6.89 5.04 -13.79
N HIS A 62 6.43 3.98 -14.46
CA HIS A 62 7.28 2.96 -15.06
C HIS A 62 7.43 3.11 -16.58
N THR A 63 6.82 4.14 -17.15
CA THR A 63 6.97 4.46 -18.58
C THR A 63 7.93 5.62 -18.78
N PHE A 64 7.84 6.66 -17.96
CA PHE A 64 8.64 7.87 -18.07
C PHE A 64 9.82 7.82 -17.09
N SER A 65 10.88 8.59 -17.38
CA SER A 65 11.96 8.76 -16.40
C SER A 65 11.51 9.68 -15.26
N HIS A 66 12.09 9.49 -14.07
CA HIS A 66 11.87 10.41 -12.96
C HIS A 66 12.47 11.80 -13.25
N ALA A 67 13.51 11.89 -14.08
CA ALA A 67 14.10 13.15 -14.52
C ALA A 67 13.11 13.96 -15.38
N PHE A 68 12.30 13.28 -16.21
CA PHE A 68 11.27 13.92 -17.02
C PHE A 68 10.04 14.32 -16.20
N LEU A 69 9.51 13.41 -15.38
CA LEU A 69 8.29 13.68 -14.60
C LEU A 69 8.52 14.58 -13.39
N GLY A 70 9.70 14.52 -12.78
CA GLY A 70 10.03 15.26 -11.56
C GLY A 70 9.75 16.76 -11.66
N PRO A 71 10.34 17.49 -12.64
CA PRO A 71 10.08 18.91 -12.86
C PRO A 71 8.60 19.24 -13.14
N LEU A 72 7.84 18.31 -13.73
CA LEU A 72 6.40 18.44 -13.98
C LEU A 72 5.55 18.24 -12.71
N GLY A 73 6.18 18.11 -11.54
CA GLY A 73 5.50 18.01 -10.27
C GLY A 73 4.94 16.62 -9.98
N ALA A 74 5.57 15.55 -10.50
CA ALA A 74 5.12 14.17 -10.32
C ALA A 74 4.77 13.81 -8.87
N ILE A 75 5.48 14.38 -7.90
CA ILE A 75 5.23 14.14 -6.48
C ILE A 75 3.83 14.56 -6.01
N PHE A 76 3.21 15.53 -6.68
CA PHE A 76 1.85 16.00 -6.35
C PHE A 76 0.75 15.11 -6.92
N TRP A 77 1.02 14.29 -7.94
CA TRP A 77 -0.04 13.59 -8.67
C TRP A 77 0.28 12.15 -9.01
N GLU A 78 1.49 11.80 -9.42
CA GLU A 78 1.89 10.43 -9.76
C GLU A 78 2.33 9.65 -8.52
N ARG A 79 3.32 10.14 -7.75
CA ARG A 79 3.93 9.40 -6.62
C ARG A 79 2.95 9.08 -5.49
N ILE A 80 1.82 9.78 -5.45
CA ILE A 80 0.72 9.54 -4.50
C ILE A 80 -0.13 8.32 -4.84
N SER A 81 0.10 7.66 -5.98
CA SER A 81 -0.76 6.57 -6.44
C SER A 81 -0.78 5.39 -5.48
N ILE A 82 0.40 5.00 -4.98
CA ILE A 82 0.49 3.91 -4.01
C ILE A 82 -0.04 4.32 -2.62
N PRO A 83 0.28 5.50 -2.07
CA PRO A 83 -0.42 6.07 -0.91
C PRO A 83 -1.94 5.98 -0.99
N LEU A 84 -2.53 6.34 -2.14
CA LEU A 84 -3.97 6.22 -2.37
C LEU A 84 -4.44 4.76 -2.40
N PHE A 85 -3.72 3.85 -3.03
CA PHE A 85 -4.06 2.42 -3.00
C PHE A 85 -4.05 1.86 -1.57
N LEU A 86 -3.11 2.24 -0.72
CA LEU A 86 -3.04 1.81 0.69
C LEU A 86 -4.25 2.31 1.50
N ILE A 87 -4.63 3.58 1.34
CA ILE A 87 -5.84 4.14 1.95
C ILE A 87 -7.09 3.39 1.45
N ILE A 88 -7.19 3.17 0.14
CA ILE A 88 -8.29 2.42 -0.49
C ILE A 88 -8.35 0.97 0.02
N MET A 89 -7.22 0.35 0.35
CA MET A 89 -7.17 -0.99 0.94
C MET A 89 -7.79 -1.00 2.33
N GLY A 90 -7.38 -0.09 3.23
CA GLY A 90 -7.96 0.05 4.56
C GLY A 90 -9.46 0.37 4.51
N TYR A 91 -9.84 1.33 3.67
CA TYR A 91 -11.23 1.73 3.45
C TYR A 91 -12.11 0.56 2.98
N ASN A 92 -11.72 -0.13 1.90
CA ASN A 92 -12.52 -1.22 1.35
C ASN A 92 -12.61 -2.41 2.29
N MET A 93 -11.56 -2.69 3.07
CA MET A 93 -11.61 -3.82 3.99
C MET A 93 -12.57 -3.55 5.14
N ALA A 94 -12.49 -2.38 5.78
CA ALA A 94 -13.41 -1.99 6.84
C ALA A 94 -14.87 -2.04 6.35
N LEU A 95 -15.15 -1.51 5.14
CA LEU A 95 -16.47 -1.64 4.52
C LEU A 95 -16.89 -3.09 4.29
N SER A 96 -15.96 -3.94 3.83
CA SER A 96 -16.24 -5.35 3.55
C SER A 96 -16.60 -6.13 4.82
N PHE A 97 -15.92 -5.88 5.94
CA PHE A 97 -16.23 -6.52 7.22
C PHE A 97 -17.54 -5.99 7.81
N ARG A 98 -17.73 -4.67 7.78
CA ARG A 98 -18.98 -4.03 8.20
C ARG A 98 -20.19 -4.58 7.47
N LYS A 99 -20.12 -4.70 6.14
CA LYS A 99 -21.20 -5.25 5.32
C LYS A 99 -21.60 -6.67 5.72
N GLN A 100 -20.65 -7.45 6.22
CA GLN A 100 -20.88 -8.82 6.68
C GLN A 100 -21.24 -8.89 8.17
N GLY A 101 -21.28 -7.77 8.89
CA GLY A 101 -21.58 -7.73 10.32
C GLY A 101 -20.54 -8.43 11.20
N LEU A 102 -19.29 -8.59 10.71
CA LEU A 102 -18.25 -9.33 11.44
C LEU A 102 -17.67 -8.43 12.54
N THR A 103 -17.65 -8.93 13.78
CA THR A 103 -17.23 -8.14 14.95
C THR A 103 -16.21 -8.85 15.84
N THR A 104 -16.13 -10.18 15.77
CA THR A 104 -15.19 -10.99 16.57
C THR A 104 -13.96 -11.41 15.77
N LEU A 105 -12.83 -11.66 16.45
CA LEU A 105 -11.61 -12.14 15.78
C LEU A 105 -11.84 -13.45 15.03
N SER A 106 -12.60 -14.39 15.63
CA SER A 106 -12.91 -15.68 15.01
C SER A 106 -13.64 -15.53 13.66
N GLU A 107 -14.61 -14.62 13.59
CA GLU A 107 -15.34 -14.28 12.36
C GLU A 107 -14.43 -13.62 11.31
N LEU A 108 -13.63 -12.65 11.76
CA LEU A 108 -12.73 -11.86 10.90
C LEU A 108 -11.59 -12.72 10.32
N TYR A 109 -11.12 -13.72 11.06
CA TYR A 109 -10.14 -14.73 10.63
C TYR A 109 -10.78 -16.03 10.12
N SER A 110 -12.03 -15.98 9.66
CA SER A 110 -12.70 -17.17 9.13
C SER A 110 -11.98 -17.78 7.93
N TRP A 111 -12.12 -19.09 7.75
CA TRP A 111 -11.59 -19.78 6.56
C TRP A 111 -12.12 -19.19 5.25
N GLY A 112 -13.38 -18.75 5.24
CA GLY A 112 -13.99 -18.08 4.09
C GLY A 112 -13.28 -16.76 3.72
N TYR A 113 -12.78 -16.02 4.71
CA TYR A 113 -11.95 -14.83 4.48
C TYR A 113 -10.63 -15.21 3.82
N PHE A 114 -9.85 -16.11 4.43
CA PHE A 114 -8.54 -16.52 3.90
C PHE A 114 -8.65 -17.10 2.49
N ARG A 115 -9.61 -17.99 2.25
CA ARG A 115 -9.84 -18.57 0.93
C ARG A 115 -10.06 -17.50 -0.15
N LYS A 116 -10.92 -16.51 0.11
CA LYS A 116 -11.17 -15.40 -0.83
C LYS A 116 -9.91 -14.58 -1.09
N LYS A 117 -9.06 -14.39 -0.08
CA LYS A 117 -7.81 -13.64 -0.20
C LYS A 117 -6.72 -14.42 -0.94
N ILE A 118 -6.61 -15.74 -0.69
CA ILE A 118 -5.73 -16.64 -1.43
C ILE A 118 -6.12 -16.68 -2.90
N GLU A 119 -7.40 -16.90 -3.22
CA GLU A 119 -7.93 -16.91 -4.59
C GLU A 119 -7.67 -15.57 -5.29
N ARG A 120 -7.82 -14.45 -4.59
CA ARG A 120 -7.69 -13.11 -5.19
C ARG A 120 -6.24 -12.63 -5.38
N TYR A 121 -5.34 -12.94 -4.44
CA TYR A 121 -4.01 -12.34 -4.40
C TYR A 121 -2.90 -13.37 -4.59
N ILE A 122 -2.89 -14.41 -3.77
CA ILE A 122 -1.77 -15.35 -3.73
C ILE A 122 -1.75 -16.23 -4.98
N MET A 123 -2.90 -16.76 -5.40
CA MET A 123 -3.01 -17.64 -6.56
C MET A 123 -2.52 -16.97 -7.87
N PRO A 124 -3.04 -15.80 -8.29
CA PRO A 124 -2.53 -15.14 -9.49
C PRO A 124 -1.05 -14.76 -9.36
N TYR A 125 -0.58 -14.34 -8.19
CA TYR A 125 0.84 -14.08 -8.00
C TYR A 125 1.72 -15.33 -8.14
N LEU A 126 1.28 -16.51 -7.69
CA LEU A 126 2.01 -17.76 -7.90
C LEU A 126 2.11 -18.16 -9.36
N LEU A 127 1.08 -17.86 -10.16
CA LEU A 127 1.13 -18.06 -11.61
C LEU A 127 2.22 -17.18 -12.24
N LEU A 128 2.30 -15.90 -11.84
CA LEU A 128 3.39 -15.00 -12.25
C LEU A 128 4.74 -15.54 -11.81
N TYR A 129 4.87 -15.92 -10.53
CA TYR A 129 6.12 -16.42 -9.97
C TYR A 129 6.59 -17.68 -10.71
N GLY A 130 5.69 -18.63 -10.96
CA GLY A 130 5.96 -19.84 -11.72
C GLY A 130 6.41 -19.54 -13.15
N PHE A 131 5.75 -18.60 -13.83
CA PHE A 131 6.17 -18.15 -15.15
C PHE A 131 7.58 -17.54 -15.15
N HIS A 132 7.87 -16.59 -14.25
CA HIS A 132 9.21 -16.00 -14.14
C HIS A 132 10.28 -17.03 -13.76
N LEU A 133 9.96 -18.02 -12.92
CA LEU A 133 10.87 -19.10 -12.59
C LEU A 133 11.21 -19.96 -13.82
N LEU A 134 10.19 -20.40 -14.56
CA LEU A 134 10.40 -21.17 -15.80
C LEU A 134 11.18 -20.38 -16.83
N LEU A 135 10.86 -19.10 -17.01
CA LEU A 135 11.60 -18.20 -17.88
C LEU A 135 13.06 -18.08 -17.45
N ARG A 136 13.34 -17.99 -16.14
CA ARG A 136 14.71 -17.81 -15.63
C ARG A 136 15.53 -19.06 -15.89
N LEU A 137 14.94 -20.23 -15.65
CA LEU A 137 15.54 -21.51 -15.99
C LEU A 137 15.83 -21.62 -17.49
N PHE A 138 14.89 -21.20 -18.34
CA PHE A 138 15.09 -21.19 -19.79
C PHE A 138 16.22 -20.25 -20.23
N VAL A 139 16.27 -19.03 -19.71
CA VAL A 139 17.35 -18.06 -19.98
C VAL A 139 18.71 -18.61 -19.58
N ILE A 140 18.81 -19.21 -18.39
CA ILE A 140 20.06 -19.84 -17.92
C ILE A 140 20.44 -21.01 -18.84
N TRP A 141 19.49 -21.87 -19.19
CA TRP A 141 19.72 -23.04 -20.03
C TRP A 141 20.14 -22.68 -21.46
N GLN A 142 19.63 -21.57 -22.00
CA GLN A 142 19.96 -21.08 -23.34
C GLN A 142 21.09 -20.05 -23.35
N GLU A 143 21.68 -19.74 -22.19
CA GLU A 143 22.73 -18.71 -22.04
C GLU A 143 22.32 -17.35 -22.63
N ILE A 144 21.02 -17.02 -22.56
CA ILE A 144 20.51 -15.75 -23.10
C ILE A 144 21.00 -14.62 -22.19
N PRO A 145 21.67 -13.59 -22.74
CA PRO A 145 22.09 -12.44 -21.94
C PRO A 145 20.86 -11.68 -21.43
N VAL A 146 20.85 -11.39 -20.14
CA VAL A 146 19.84 -10.56 -19.49
C VAL A 146 20.52 -9.43 -18.72
N ASN A 147 19.91 -8.25 -18.78
CA ASN A 147 20.35 -7.10 -18.01
C ASN A 147 20.19 -7.41 -16.53
N ARG A 148 21.22 -7.11 -15.75
CA ARG A 148 21.15 -7.19 -14.29
C ARG A 148 20.47 -5.94 -13.76
N ASN A 149 19.43 -6.12 -12.97
CA ASN A 149 18.72 -5.08 -12.24
C ASN A 149 19.13 -5.16 -10.76
N PHE A 150 20.38 -4.83 -10.46
CA PHE A 150 20.86 -4.73 -9.09
C PHE A 150 20.10 -3.61 -8.35
N PRO A 151 19.75 -3.76 -7.06
CA PRO A 151 19.96 -4.91 -6.16
C PRO A 151 18.87 -5.99 -6.25
N TYR A 152 17.85 -5.79 -7.08
CA TYR A 152 16.65 -6.61 -7.08
C TYR A 152 16.81 -8.03 -7.65
N ASP A 153 17.88 -8.26 -8.40
CA ASP A 153 18.26 -9.59 -8.87
C ASP A 153 19.00 -10.43 -7.82
N LEU A 154 19.27 -9.86 -6.64
CA LEU A 154 19.88 -10.61 -5.54
C LEU A 154 18.92 -11.68 -5.03
N MET A 155 19.47 -12.87 -4.75
CA MET A 155 18.70 -14.01 -4.24
C MET A 155 17.96 -13.65 -2.93
N ASP A 156 18.54 -12.75 -2.13
CA ASP A 156 17.95 -12.37 -0.85
C ASP A 156 16.59 -11.67 -0.99
N TYR A 157 16.38 -10.96 -2.09
CA TYR A 157 15.11 -10.31 -2.41
C TYR A 157 14.05 -11.32 -2.77
N MET A 158 14.45 -12.44 -3.34
CA MET A 158 13.52 -13.53 -3.54
C MET A 158 12.93 -13.94 -2.21
N TRP A 159 13.65 -13.98 -1.07
CA TRP A 159 13.08 -14.27 0.25
C TRP A 159 11.99 -13.29 0.68
N LEU A 160 12.13 -12.00 0.32
CA LEU A 160 11.12 -10.97 0.58
C LEU A 160 9.84 -11.11 -0.25
N GLY A 161 9.81 -11.98 -1.27
CA GLY A 161 8.65 -12.16 -2.15
C GLY A 161 8.85 -11.60 -3.56
N TYR A 162 10.09 -11.30 -3.95
CA TYR A 162 10.39 -10.90 -5.31
C TYR A 162 10.43 -12.14 -6.21
N THR A 163 10.10 -11.96 -7.49
CA THR A 163 10.20 -13.02 -8.49
C THR A 163 11.59 -13.04 -9.12
N PRO A 164 12.00 -14.14 -9.81
CA PRO A 164 13.33 -14.27 -10.43
C PRO A 164 13.69 -13.23 -11.53
N PHE A 165 12.71 -12.48 -12.01
CA PHE A 165 12.93 -11.30 -12.85
C PHE A 165 12.31 -10.09 -12.15
N TYR A 166 13.08 -9.02 -12.02
CA TYR A 166 12.55 -7.81 -11.42
C TYR A 166 11.54 -7.12 -12.35
N GLY A 167 10.33 -6.89 -11.86
CA GLY A 167 9.39 -5.93 -12.42
C GLY A 167 9.01 -4.87 -11.38
N PRO A 168 8.67 -3.66 -11.82
CA PRO A 168 8.32 -2.57 -10.93
C PRO A 168 6.98 -2.83 -10.23
N GLY A 169 6.90 -2.44 -8.95
CA GLY A 169 5.75 -2.65 -8.08
C GLY A 169 5.75 -3.99 -7.31
N MET A 170 6.77 -4.83 -7.46
CA MET A 170 6.87 -6.11 -6.73
C MET A 170 6.93 -5.94 -5.20
N TRP A 171 7.52 -4.87 -4.70
CA TRP A 171 7.58 -4.56 -3.27
C TRP A 171 6.17 -4.48 -2.63
N PHE A 172 5.15 -4.14 -3.42
CA PHE A 172 3.77 -4.04 -2.96
C PHE A 172 3.12 -5.42 -2.76
N ILE A 173 3.63 -6.47 -3.41
CA ILE A 173 3.08 -7.82 -3.28
C ILE A 173 3.22 -8.35 -1.84
N PRO A 174 4.41 -8.31 -1.21
CA PRO A 174 4.55 -8.63 0.21
C PRO A 174 3.63 -7.80 1.12
N VAL A 175 3.49 -6.50 0.85
CA VAL A 175 2.56 -5.62 1.60
C VAL A 175 1.13 -6.17 1.54
N VAL A 176 0.63 -6.48 0.34
CA VAL A 176 -0.72 -7.06 0.15
C VAL A 176 -0.85 -8.42 0.82
N ILE A 177 0.17 -9.27 0.74
CA ILE A 177 0.19 -10.60 1.37
C ILE A 177 0.13 -10.50 2.89
N SER A 178 0.96 -9.64 3.49
CA SER A 178 0.99 -9.41 4.95
C SER A 178 -0.28 -8.71 5.45
N SER A 179 -0.90 -7.87 4.62
CA SER A 179 -2.19 -7.21 4.94
C SER A 179 -3.33 -8.19 5.25
N ILE A 180 -3.30 -9.39 4.64
CA ILE A 180 -4.33 -10.40 4.85
C ILE A 180 -4.40 -10.80 6.33
N PHE A 181 -3.27 -10.86 7.03
CA PHE A 181 -3.22 -11.15 8.46
C PHE A 181 -3.43 -9.93 9.34
N VAL A 182 -2.81 -8.80 9.00
CA VAL A 182 -2.79 -7.66 9.91
C VAL A 182 -4.15 -6.98 9.99
N PHE A 183 -4.88 -6.89 8.87
CA PHE A 183 -6.07 -6.05 8.85
C PHE A 183 -7.27 -6.59 9.65
N PRO A 184 -7.58 -7.91 9.69
CA PRO A 184 -8.61 -8.43 10.58
C PRO A 184 -8.40 -7.99 12.04
N PHE A 185 -7.16 -8.05 12.53
CA PHE A 185 -6.80 -7.60 13.88
C PHE A 185 -6.94 -6.08 14.02
N LEU A 186 -6.40 -5.29 13.09
CA LEU A 186 -6.53 -3.83 13.13
C LEU A 186 -7.99 -3.38 13.10
N TYR A 187 -8.84 -4.02 12.30
CA TYR A 187 -10.27 -3.73 12.27
C TYR A 187 -10.96 -4.09 13.59
N TRP A 188 -10.60 -5.22 14.20
CA TRP A 188 -11.11 -5.62 15.51
C TRP A 188 -10.74 -4.63 16.62
N CYS A 189 -9.51 -4.11 16.62
CA CYS A 189 -9.07 -3.03 17.50
C CYS A 189 -9.87 -1.74 17.21
N TYR A 190 -10.00 -1.39 15.92
CA TYR A 190 -10.70 -0.19 15.49
C TYR A 190 -12.16 -0.18 15.90
N LEU A 191 -12.84 -1.33 15.91
CA LEU A 191 -14.24 -1.44 16.37
C LEU A 191 -14.42 -1.11 17.86
N ARG A 192 -13.37 -1.29 18.69
CA ARG A 192 -13.41 -1.04 20.13
C ARG A 192 -12.91 0.35 20.47
N GLN A 193 -11.75 0.69 19.91
CA GLN A 193 -11.01 1.90 20.24
C GLN A 193 -10.49 2.54 18.94
N PRO A 194 -11.35 3.22 18.16
CA PRO A 194 -10.99 3.76 16.84
C PRO A 194 -9.81 4.74 16.90
N ILE A 195 -9.85 5.67 17.85
CA ILE A 195 -8.82 6.72 18.01
C ILE A 195 -7.48 6.08 18.41
N ILE A 196 -7.48 5.23 19.44
CA ILE A 196 -6.28 4.55 19.92
C ILE A 196 -5.67 3.68 18.81
N THR A 197 -6.50 2.98 18.05
CA THR A 197 -6.04 2.13 16.93
C THR A 197 -5.34 2.97 15.86
N VAL A 198 -5.91 4.12 15.47
CA VAL A 198 -5.28 5.03 14.50
C VAL A 198 -3.97 5.59 15.05
N MET A 199 -3.97 6.08 16.29
CA MET A 199 -2.75 6.60 16.92
C MET A 199 -1.66 5.53 16.98
N PHE A 200 -1.99 4.31 17.37
CA PHE A 200 -1.07 3.19 17.44
C PHE A 200 -0.49 2.85 16.06
N CYS A 201 -1.30 2.84 15.01
CA CYS A 201 -0.83 2.63 13.64
C CYS A 201 0.15 3.72 13.17
N ILE A 202 -0.11 4.99 13.52
CA ILE A 202 0.81 6.10 13.25
C ILE A 202 2.11 5.92 14.04
N MET A 203 2.02 5.59 15.33
CA MET A 203 3.20 5.39 16.18
C MET A 203 4.07 4.23 15.73
N ILE A 204 3.48 3.10 15.31
CA ILE A 204 4.22 1.97 14.72
C ILE A 204 5.04 2.47 13.53
N GLU A 205 4.39 3.13 12.57
CA GLU A 205 5.07 3.57 11.35
C GLU A 205 6.21 4.55 11.65
N LEU A 206 5.95 5.57 12.50
CA LEU A 206 6.99 6.51 12.92
C LEU A 206 8.13 5.82 13.67
N SER A 207 7.83 4.83 14.50
CA SER A 207 8.86 4.06 15.23
C SER A 207 9.72 3.25 14.28
N LEU A 208 9.14 2.69 13.21
CA LEU A 208 9.88 1.98 12.18
C LEU A 208 10.77 2.92 11.35
N HIS A 209 10.26 4.09 10.97
CA HIS A 209 11.08 5.12 10.31
C HIS A 209 12.23 5.59 11.20
N LEU A 210 11.98 5.82 12.49
CA LEU A 210 13.01 6.20 13.45
C LEU A 210 14.03 5.09 13.66
N LEU A 211 13.59 3.85 13.85
CA LEU A 211 14.47 2.69 13.99
C LEU A 211 15.34 2.52 12.74
N SER A 212 14.71 2.56 11.57
CA SER A 212 15.39 2.56 10.27
C SER A 212 16.45 3.65 10.22
N TYR A 213 16.11 4.89 10.57
CA TYR A 213 17.06 6.01 10.58
C TYR A 213 18.23 5.79 11.55
N ILE A 214 17.98 5.26 12.75
CA ILE A 214 19.02 4.97 13.75
C ILE A 214 19.97 3.88 13.23
N LEU A 215 19.43 2.79 12.68
CA LEU A 215 20.22 1.71 12.11
C LEU A 215 21.08 2.18 10.93
N TYR A 216 20.60 3.15 10.16
CA TYR A 216 21.36 3.76 9.06
C TYR A 216 22.22 4.95 9.46
N LEU A 217 22.22 5.40 10.72
CA LEU A 217 22.94 6.61 11.12
C LEU A 217 24.46 6.43 10.93
N ASP A 218 24.99 5.24 11.26
CA ASP A 218 26.42 4.90 11.10
C ASP A 218 26.80 4.74 9.62
N ALA A 219 25.91 4.16 8.82
CA ALA A 219 26.05 4.05 7.37
C ALA A 219 26.07 5.43 6.68
N MET A 220 25.14 6.30 7.07
CA MET A 220 25.05 7.69 6.64
C MET A 220 26.29 8.48 7.03
N ALA A 221 26.87 8.23 8.21
CA ALA A 221 28.10 8.89 8.67
C ALA A 221 29.32 8.49 7.82
N TYR A 222 29.41 7.21 7.42
CA TYR A 222 30.46 6.71 6.52
C TYR A 222 30.36 7.32 5.11
N PHE A 223 29.16 7.41 4.54
CA PHE A 223 28.96 8.05 3.22
C PHE A 223 29.05 9.58 3.26
N ARG A 224 28.73 10.21 4.39
CA ARG A 224 28.85 11.67 4.58
C ARG A 224 30.31 12.14 4.55
N SER A 225 31.29 11.26 4.81
CA SER A 225 32.71 11.61 4.68
C SER A 225 33.26 11.57 3.24
N GLU A 226 32.58 10.94 2.27
CA GLU A 226 33.13 10.78 0.92
C GLU A 226 32.36 11.44 -0.24
N LEU A 227 31.09 11.86 -0.10
CA LEU A 227 30.45 12.60 -1.20
C LEU A 227 29.25 13.45 -0.73
N LEU A 228 29.42 14.77 -0.69
CA LEU A 228 28.42 15.75 -0.24
C LEU A 228 27.25 16.00 -1.22
N THR A 229 27.03 15.15 -2.25
CA THR A 229 26.13 15.53 -3.35
C THR A 229 24.94 14.64 -3.63
N ASN A 230 24.77 13.45 -3.00
CA ASN A 230 23.59 12.63 -3.29
C ASN A 230 23.06 11.86 -2.08
N ILE A 231 21.91 12.29 -1.54
CA ILE A 231 21.14 11.59 -0.50
C ILE A 231 20.68 10.19 -1.00
N ASP A 232 20.54 10.01 -2.32
CA ASP A 232 20.18 8.73 -2.94
C ASP A 232 21.27 7.64 -2.76
N LEU A 233 22.51 7.98 -2.40
CA LEU A 233 23.59 7.00 -2.18
C LEU A 233 23.45 6.20 -0.89
N GLY A 234 22.78 6.74 0.14
CA GLY A 234 22.58 6.02 1.40
C GLY A 234 21.62 4.84 1.31
N ILE A 235 20.63 4.93 0.42
CA ILE A 235 19.69 3.84 0.11
C ILE A 235 20.40 2.74 -0.68
N ALA A 236 21.40 3.11 -1.51
CA ALA A 236 22.22 2.16 -2.25
C ALA A 236 23.22 1.40 -1.36
N ALA A 237 23.54 1.91 -0.17
CA ALA A 237 24.49 1.28 0.75
C ALA A 237 23.93 0.06 1.48
N TYR A 238 22.61 0.04 1.77
CA TYR A 238 21.92 -1.05 2.45
C TYR A 238 20.56 -1.33 1.81
N PRO A 239 20.59 -1.80 0.56
CA PRO A 239 19.37 -1.93 -0.20
C PRO A 239 18.46 -3.02 0.42
N GLU A 240 19.01 -4.07 1.02
CA GLU A 240 18.27 -5.17 1.67
C GLU A 240 17.32 -4.68 2.77
N THR A 241 17.84 -3.95 3.75
CA THR A 241 17.07 -3.47 4.91
C THR A 241 16.10 -2.37 4.50
N SER A 242 16.46 -1.49 3.56
CA SER A 242 15.53 -0.45 3.06
C SER A 242 14.32 -1.09 2.38
N GLN A 243 14.53 -2.21 1.70
CA GLN A 243 13.51 -2.97 1.00
C GLN A 243 12.70 -3.83 1.96
N PHE A 244 13.30 -4.35 3.03
CA PHE A 244 12.55 -4.96 4.13
C PHE A 244 11.49 -3.99 4.68
N TRP A 245 11.90 -2.77 5.07
CA TRP A 245 10.97 -1.76 5.59
C TRP A 245 9.93 -1.35 4.55
N GLY A 246 10.34 -1.14 3.30
CA GLY A 246 9.43 -0.79 2.20
C GLY A 246 8.45 -1.90 1.82
N CYS A 247 8.76 -3.17 2.13
CA CYS A 247 7.87 -4.31 1.87
C CYS A 247 7.03 -4.71 3.11
N HIS A 248 7.27 -4.09 4.26
CA HIS A 248 6.62 -4.45 5.52
C HIS A 248 5.32 -3.66 5.71
N ILE A 249 4.22 -4.37 5.95
CA ILE A 249 2.88 -3.74 6.10
C ILE A 249 2.81 -2.70 7.23
N PHE A 250 3.61 -2.89 8.28
CA PHE A 250 3.67 -1.97 9.42
C PHE A 250 4.25 -0.59 9.06
N SER A 251 5.09 -0.49 8.04
CA SER A 251 5.58 0.79 7.50
C SER A 251 4.49 1.57 6.75
N HIS A 252 3.32 0.96 6.57
CA HIS A 252 2.19 1.55 5.85
C HIS A 252 0.92 1.59 6.70
N CYS A 253 1.03 1.28 7.99
CA CYS A 253 -0.10 1.16 8.91
C CYS A 253 -0.88 2.46 9.03
N SER A 254 -0.25 3.63 8.97
CA SER A 254 -0.98 4.89 9.09
C SER A 254 -1.92 5.11 7.89
N ALA A 255 -1.49 4.81 6.66
CA ALA A 255 -2.34 4.89 5.47
C ALA A 255 -3.58 3.99 5.59
N ILE A 256 -3.38 2.77 6.07
CA ILE A 256 -4.44 1.78 6.27
C ILE A 256 -5.42 2.26 7.34
N ALA A 257 -4.91 2.77 8.46
CA ALA A 257 -5.70 3.30 9.56
C ALA A 257 -6.51 4.53 9.15
N ILE A 258 -5.92 5.45 8.37
CA ILE A 258 -6.64 6.58 7.76
C ILE A 258 -7.76 6.05 6.84
N GLY A 259 -7.48 5.05 6.00
CA GLY A 259 -8.48 4.40 5.17
C GLY A 259 -9.65 3.81 5.98
N MET A 260 -9.36 3.06 7.04
CA MET A 260 -10.38 2.53 7.95
C MET A 260 -11.17 3.65 8.64
N TRP A 261 -10.49 4.71 9.09
CA TRP A 261 -11.14 5.87 9.69
C TRP A 261 -12.16 6.51 8.75
N LEU A 262 -11.75 6.76 7.50
CA LEU A 262 -12.60 7.36 6.47
C LEU A 262 -13.73 6.44 6.02
N SER A 263 -13.64 5.13 6.28
CA SER A 263 -14.72 4.18 5.98
C SER A 263 -15.98 4.41 6.82
N THR A 264 -15.83 4.96 8.04
CA THR A 264 -16.97 5.31 8.91
C THR A 264 -17.72 6.52 8.37
N ASP A 265 -17.01 7.61 8.08
CA ASP A 265 -17.56 8.81 7.45
C ASP A 265 -16.44 9.56 6.72
N HIS A 266 -16.61 9.74 5.41
CA HIS A 266 -15.67 10.44 4.53
C HIS A 266 -16.16 11.85 4.15
N SER A 267 -17.23 12.36 4.75
CA SER A 267 -17.71 13.71 4.50
C SER A 267 -16.65 14.75 4.88
N LEU A 268 -16.44 15.73 4.01
CA LEU A 268 -15.59 16.90 4.29
C LEU A 268 -16.14 17.76 5.43
N SER A 269 -17.44 17.73 5.71
CA SER A 269 -18.03 18.51 6.81
C SER A 269 -17.98 17.78 8.15
N ALA A 270 -17.67 16.48 8.18
CA ALA A 270 -17.67 15.71 9.41
C ALA A 270 -16.61 16.21 10.41
N GLN A 271 -17.02 16.46 11.66
CA GLN A 271 -16.14 16.97 12.72
C GLN A 271 -15.04 15.96 13.08
N ARG A 272 -15.37 14.66 13.08
CA ARG A 272 -14.40 13.58 13.33
C ARG A 272 -13.21 13.60 12.36
N ASN A 273 -13.37 14.17 11.17
CA ASN A 273 -12.31 14.26 10.16
C ASN A 273 -11.40 15.49 10.38
N ILE A 274 -11.54 16.25 11.47
CA ILE A 274 -10.71 17.43 11.73
C ILE A 274 -9.22 17.09 11.82
N TRP A 275 -8.85 16.01 12.48
CA TRP A 275 -7.45 15.59 12.59
C TRP A 275 -6.89 15.17 11.22
N VAL A 276 -7.69 14.50 10.38
CA VAL A 276 -7.30 14.16 9.01
C VAL A 276 -7.05 15.43 8.22
N LYS A 277 -7.91 16.46 8.32
CA LYS A 277 -7.73 17.74 7.62
C LYS A 277 -6.47 18.48 8.07
N VAL A 278 -6.17 18.46 9.36
CA VAL A 278 -4.91 19.03 9.90
C VAL A 278 -3.71 18.28 9.34
N LEU A 279 -3.74 16.94 9.34
CA LEU A 279 -2.68 16.14 8.73
C LEU A 279 -2.56 16.38 7.21
N VAL A 280 -3.67 16.54 6.49
CA VAL A 280 -3.67 16.89 5.06
C VAL A 280 -2.94 18.20 4.82
N LEU A 281 -3.20 19.23 5.63
CA LEU A 281 -2.49 20.51 5.53
C LEU A 281 -0.98 20.33 5.76
N ILE A 282 -0.60 19.55 6.77
CA ILE A 282 0.82 19.21 7.04
C ILE A 282 1.42 18.44 5.86
N GLY A 283 0.68 17.48 5.29
CA GLY A 283 1.08 16.71 4.12
C GLY A 283 1.30 17.58 2.88
N ILE A 284 0.42 18.56 2.62
CA ILE A 284 0.59 19.53 1.53
C ILE A 284 1.88 20.34 1.72
N ILE A 285 2.12 20.84 2.94
CA ILE A 285 3.33 21.61 3.26
C ILE A 285 4.58 20.74 3.06
N TYR A 286 4.55 19.50 3.54
CA TYR A 286 5.65 18.55 3.40
C TYR A 286 5.96 18.25 1.93
N VAL A 287 4.96 17.83 1.15
CA VAL A 287 5.13 17.48 -0.27
C VAL A 287 5.60 18.69 -1.07
N GLY A 288 5.08 19.88 -0.76
CA GLY A 288 5.56 21.13 -1.33
C GLY A 288 7.03 21.39 -1.01
N ALA A 289 7.42 21.33 0.27
CA ALA A 289 8.80 21.52 0.69
C ALA A 289 9.76 20.51 0.04
N PHE A 290 9.36 19.23 -0.03
CA PHE A 290 10.12 18.17 -0.67
C PHE A 290 10.30 18.42 -2.17
N TYR A 291 9.24 18.83 -2.88
CA TYR A 291 9.33 19.20 -4.29
C TYR A 291 10.33 20.33 -4.53
N PHE A 292 10.22 21.43 -3.78
CA PHE A 292 11.10 22.59 -3.94
C PHE A 292 12.55 22.24 -3.62
N TYR A 293 12.79 21.42 -2.59
CA TYR A 293 14.13 20.94 -2.27
C TYR A 293 14.77 20.14 -3.40
N ARG A 294 14.01 19.20 -3.99
CA ARG A 294 14.55 18.25 -4.96
C ARG A 294 14.70 18.86 -6.36
N TYR A 295 13.80 19.76 -6.75
CA TYR A 295 13.68 20.19 -8.14
C TYR A 295 13.88 21.69 -8.38
N THR A 296 14.11 22.49 -7.33
CA THR A 296 14.40 23.91 -7.50
C THR A 296 15.74 24.29 -6.86
N THR A 297 16.45 25.23 -7.48
CA THR A 297 17.70 25.82 -6.95
C THR A 297 17.47 26.81 -5.82
N ILE A 298 16.26 26.85 -5.23
CA ILE A 298 15.95 27.76 -4.14
C ILE A 298 16.76 27.32 -2.92
N SER A 299 17.85 28.04 -2.67
CA SER A 299 18.69 27.94 -1.48
C SER A 299 17.92 28.47 -0.25
N ALA A 300 16.90 27.76 0.20
CA ALA A 300 16.13 28.16 1.36
C ALA A 300 16.60 27.37 2.57
N ASN A 301 17.34 28.04 3.46
CA ASN A 301 17.64 27.57 4.81
C ASN A 301 16.40 26.99 5.52
N LEU A 302 15.21 27.51 5.24
CA LEU A 302 13.94 27.00 5.77
C LEU A 302 13.57 25.61 5.24
N VAL A 303 13.69 25.37 3.94
CA VAL A 303 13.40 24.06 3.33
C VAL A 303 14.42 23.03 3.79
N PHE A 304 15.69 23.44 3.88
CA PHE A 304 16.74 22.62 4.46
C PHE A 304 16.45 22.28 5.93
N VAL A 305 16.02 23.24 6.76
CA VAL A 305 15.67 22.98 8.16
C VAL A 305 14.50 21.99 8.28
N ILE A 306 13.42 22.17 7.50
CA ILE A 306 12.28 21.25 7.51
C ILE A 306 12.74 19.83 7.17
N LEU A 307 13.51 19.67 6.09
CA LEU A 307 13.95 18.34 5.65
C LEU A 307 15.03 17.74 6.53
N TYR A 308 15.90 18.56 7.13
CA TYR A 308 16.85 18.12 8.14
C TYR A 308 16.13 17.60 9.39
N MET A 309 15.08 18.31 9.84
CA MET A 309 14.25 17.88 10.98
C MET A 309 13.43 16.62 10.66
N THR A 310 13.11 16.38 9.38
CA THR A 310 12.39 15.19 8.91
C THR A 310 13.30 14.16 8.23
N ALA A 311 14.62 14.23 8.37
CA ALA A 311 15.54 13.33 7.66
C ALA A 311 15.31 11.86 8.06
N TRP A 312 14.74 11.62 9.24
CA TRP A 312 14.34 10.31 9.73
C TRP A 312 13.00 9.80 9.14
N ILE A 313 12.20 10.67 8.52
CA ILE A 313 11.00 10.34 7.74
C ILE A 313 11.27 10.74 6.27
N GLY A 314 12.07 9.93 5.60
CA GLY A 314 12.41 10.12 4.18
C GLY A 314 11.56 9.25 3.24
N GLY A 315 11.54 9.63 1.96
CA GLY A 315 10.91 8.87 0.88
C GLY A 315 9.46 9.27 0.56
N ASP A 316 8.81 8.51 -0.31
CA ASP A 316 7.48 8.86 -0.83
C ASP A 316 6.33 8.13 -0.12
N TYR A 317 6.64 7.24 0.82
CA TYR A 317 5.68 6.31 1.45
C TYR A 317 5.73 6.41 2.98
N HIS A 318 5.13 7.45 3.53
CA HIS A 318 5.06 7.68 4.98
C HIS A 318 3.89 8.60 5.33
N LEU A 319 3.67 8.83 6.63
CA LEU A 319 2.53 9.53 7.21
C LEU A 319 2.11 10.81 6.48
N PHE A 320 3.05 11.67 6.09
CA PHE A 320 2.72 12.96 5.48
C PHE A 320 2.32 12.83 4.01
N THR A 321 2.94 11.92 3.26
CA THR A 321 2.48 11.61 1.88
C THR A 321 1.15 10.89 1.90
N TYR A 322 0.92 10.01 2.89
CA TYR A 322 -0.39 9.39 3.13
C TYR A 322 -1.45 10.42 3.51
N ALA A 323 -1.11 11.41 4.33
CA ALA A 323 -2.04 12.48 4.67
C ALA A 323 -2.41 13.32 3.44
N TYR A 324 -1.44 13.67 2.60
CA TYR A 324 -1.71 14.36 1.32
C TYR A 324 -2.63 13.52 0.42
N ALA A 325 -2.33 12.23 0.26
CA ALA A 325 -3.17 11.28 -0.47
C ALA A 325 -4.59 11.16 0.13
N ALA A 326 -4.74 11.21 1.45
CA ALA A 326 -6.04 11.21 2.12
C ALA A 326 -6.86 12.46 1.78
N GLY A 327 -6.21 13.60 1.55
CA GLY A 327 -6.86 14.81 1.06
C GLY A 327 -7.48 14.58 -0.31
N ILE A 328 -6.74 14.00 -1.24
CA ILE A 328 -7.23 13.67 -2.59
C ILE A 328 -8.35 12.63 -2.53
N PHE A 329 -8.21 11.61 -1.67
CA PHE A 329 -9.26 10.64 -1.40
C PHE A 329 -10.55 11.35 -0.95
N LEU A 330 -10.47 12.22 0.07
CA LEU A 330 -11.61 12.98 0.57
C LEU A 330 -12.25 13.84 -0.51
N LEU A 331 -11.45 14.56 -1.30
CA LEU A 331 -11.97 15.38 -2.42
C LEU A 331 -12.76 14.50 -3.40
N VAL A 332 -12.18 13.39 -3.88
CA VAL A 332 -12.87 12.51 -4.83
C VAL A 332 -14.14 11.91 -4.23
N MET A 333 -14.10 11.48 -2.97
CA MET A 333 -15.25 10.91 -2.28
C MET A 333 -16.36 11.93 -1.97
N ASN A 334 -16.11 13.23 -2.05
CA ASN A 334 -17.13 14.28 -1.85
C ASN A 334 -17.60 14.92 -3.16
N PHE A 335 -16.75 14.96 -4.19
CA PHE A 335 -17.08 15.64 -5.45
C PHE A 335 -17.47 14.71 -6.60
N ILE A 336 -17.00 13.46 -6.62
CA ILE A 336 -17.43 12.47 -7.61
C ILE A 336 -18.70 11.77 -7.11
N PRO A 337 -19.73 11.58 -7.95
CA PRO A 337 -20.97 10.95 -7.50
C PRO A 337 -20.76 9.46 -7.15
N ALA A 338 -21.31 9.04 -6.01
CA ALA A 338 -21.20 7.65 -5.52
C ALA A 338 -21.81 6.62 -6.48
N LYS A 339 -22.85 7.01 -7.22
CA LYS A 339 -23.44 6.25 -8.32
C LYS A 339 -23.13 6.95 -9.65
N PRO A 340 -22.81 6.21 -10.71
CA PRO A 340 -22.60 6.82 -12.02
C PRO A 340 -23.90 7.46 -12.51
N TYR A 341 -23.81 8.64 -13.11
CA TYR A 341 -24.98 9.37 -13.63
C TYR A 341 -25.72 8.61 -14.75
N ARG A 342 -25.00 7.75 -15.49
CA ARG A 342 -25.54 6.91 -16.56
C ARG A 342 -24.77 5.60 -16.64
N ASP A 343 -25.46 4.50 -16.98
CA ASP A 343 -24.83 3.21 -17.32
C ASP A 343 -24.14 3.30 -18.70
N SER A 344 -23.02 4.01 -18.75
CA SER A 344 -22.25 4.26 -19.97
C SER A 344 -21.19 3.19 -20.19
N ARG A 345 -20.72 3.04 -21.44
CA ARG A 345 -19.56 2.18 -21.75
C ARG A 345 -18.32 2.58 -20.94
N PHE A 346 -18.14 3.87 -20.69
CA PHE A 346 -17.06 4.42 -19.88
C PHE A 346 -17.14 3.96 -18.41
N THR A 347 -18.33 4.02 -17.81
CA THR A 347 -18.57 3.53 -16.45
C THR A 347 -18.25 2.04 -16.34
N LYS A 348 -18.72 1.22 -17.29
CA LYS A 348 -18.43 -0.22 -17.32
C LYS A 348 -16.94 -0.51 -17.49
N LEU A 349 -16.24 0.30 -18.28
CA LEU A 349 -14.80 0.21 -18.47
C LEU A 349 -14.05 0.48 -17.15
N ILE A 350 -14.34 1.60 -16.47
CA ILE A 350 -13.77 1.93 -15.15
C ILE A 350 -14.00 0.79 -14.15
N GLN A 351 -15.23 0.30 -14.04
CA GLN A 351 -15.55 -0.80 -13.13
C GLN A 351 -14.80 -2.10 -13.49
N THR A 352 -14.61 -2.37 -14.78
CA THR A 352 -13.83 -3.53 -15.24
C THR A 352 -12.37 -3.39 -14.84
N ILE A 353 -11.76 -2.22 -15.06
CA ILE A 353 -10.38 -1.93 -14.69
C ILE A 353 -10.18 -1.99 -13.17
N SER A 354 -11.07 -1.36 -12.40
CA SER A 354 -11.06 -1.38 -10.93
C SER A 354 -11.12 -2.80 -10.34
N LYS A 355 -11.92 -3.69 -10.94
CA LYS A 355 -12.01 -5.09 -10.51
C LYS A 355 -10.74 -5.87 -10.84
N ALA A 356 -10.11 -5.55 -11.98
CA ALA A 356 -8.89 -6.19 -12.47
C ALA A 356 -7.59 -5.53 -11.99
N THR A 357 -7.63 -4.50 -11.13
CA THR A 357 -6.45 -3.70 -10.74
C THR A 357 -5.27 -4.54 -10.26
N TYR A 358 -5.51 -5.60 -9.50
CA TYR A 358 -4.43 -6.48 -9.03
C TYR A 358 -3.81 -7.29 -10.19
N HIS A 359 -4.62 -7.86 -11.08
CA HIS A 359 -4.14 -8.56 -12.28
C HIS A 359 -3.43 -7.61 -13.26
N ILE A 360 -3.84 -6.35 -13.34
CA ILE A 360 -3.14 -5.32 -14.11
C ILE A 360 -1.77 -5.03 -13.49
N LEU A 361 -1.66 -4.92 -12.16
CA LEU A 361 -0.36 -4.81 -11.49
C LEU A 361 0.54 -6.02 -11.77
N LEU A 362 0.02 -7.24 -11.70
CA LEU A 362 0.82 -8.44 -12.02
C LEU A 362 1.24 -8.49 -13.48
N THR A 363 0.37 -8.06 -14.40
CA THR A 363 0.70 -7.94 -15.82
C THR A 363 1.76 -6.87 -16.04
N GLN A 364 1.71 -5.76 -15.31
CA GLN A 364 2.72 -4.71 -15.32
C GLN A 364 4.07 -5.28 -14.86
N ILE A 365 4.11 -5.98 -13.73
CA ILE A 365 5.32 -6.62 -13.22
C ILE A 365 5.91 -7.56 -14.28
N LEU A 366 5.07 -8.40 -14.90
CA LEU A 366 5.50 -9.30 -15.97
C LEU A 366 6.03 -8.56 -17.20
N TYR A 367 5.27 -7.58 -17.68
CA TYR A 367 5.59 -6.89 -18.92
C TYR A 367 6.89 -6.08 -18.80
N PHE A 368 7.00 -5.29 -17.74
CA PHE A 368 8.19 -4.48 -17.51
C PHE A 368 9.39 -5.30 -17.06
N SER A 369 9.20 -6.46 -16.40
CA SER A 369 10.34 -7.34 -16.11
C SER A 369 10.99 -7.91 -17.38
N LEU A 370 10.19 -8.19 -18.41
CA LEU A 370 10.69 -8.61 -19.72
C LEU A 370 11.38 -7.45 -20.44
N ILE A 371 10.77 -6.27 -20.46
CA ILE A 371 11.37 -5.09 -21.08
C ILE A 371 12.71 -4.76 -20.41
N TYR A 372 12.76 -4.75 -19.08
CA TYR A 372 13.96 -4.42 -18.33
C TYR A 372 15.01 -5.55 -18.38
N GLY A 373 14.57 -6.81 -18.40
CA GLY A 373 15.48 -7.94 -18.49
C GLY A 373 16.15 -8.08 -19.85
N PHE A 374 15.44 -7.79 -20.94
CA PHE A 374 15.91 -8.13 -22.30
C PHE A 374 16.15 -6.93 -23.23
N SER A 375 15.65 -5.74 -22.90
CA SER A 375 15.66 -4.61 -23.84
C SER A 375 16.21 -3.32 -23.24
N LEU A 376 15.99 -3.04 -21.96
CA LEU A 376 16.32 -1.75 -21.34
C LEU A 376 16.97 -1.97 -19.97
N TYR A 377 18.03 -1.25 -19.62
CA TYR A 377 18.56 -1.27 -18.24
C TYR A 377 17.72 -0.38 -17.34
N MET A 378 17.47 -0.79 -16.10
CA MET A 378 16.71 0.02 -15.15
C MET A 378 17.58 0.90 -14.22
N PHE A 379 18.83 0.49 -13.94
CA PHE A 379 19.60 1.05 -12.82
C PHE A 379 21.12 1.14 -13.00
N ASP A 380 21.59 1.96 -13.93
CA ASP A 380 22.96 2.51 -13.86
C ASP A 380 22.90 4.03 -13.61
N ILE A 381 22.08 4.47 -12.62
CA ILE A 381 21.96 5.86 -12.09
C ILE A 381 20.79 6.71 -12.66
N THR A 382 19.54 6.23 -12.56
CA THR A 382 18.25 6.90 -12.91
C THR A 382 17.74 6.68 -14.34
N GLY A 383 16.87 5.66 -14.50
CA GLY A 383 15.98 5.56 -15.66
C GLY A 383 16.16 4.31 -16.52
N VAL A 384 15.06 3.94 -17.16
CA VAL A 384 14.99 2.96 -18.25
C VAL A 384 15.81 3.53 -19.41
N HIS A 385 17.05 3.05 -19.55
CA HIS A 385 18.16 3.68 -20.29
C HIS A 385 18.67 4.98 -19.61
N PRO A 386 20.00 5.24 -19.53
CA PRO A 386 20.56 6.42 -18.85
C PRO A 386 20.05 7.76 -19.41
N ASN A 387 19.50 7.74 -20.63
CA ASN A 387 18.56 8.73 -21.16
C ASN A 387 17.39 7.92 -21.72
N GLY A 388 16.20 7.98 -21.12
CA GLY A 388 15.02 7.34 -21.70
C GLY A 388 14.66 7.96 -23.06
N PHE A 389 13.38 7.97 -23.41
CA PHE A 389 12.93 8.89 -24.46
C PHE A 389 13.12 10.38 -24.09
N ASP A 390 13.88 10.73 -23.05
CA ASP A 390 14.20 12.09 -22.63
C ASP A 390 14.91 12.89 -23.73
N ASP A 391 15.77 12.24 -24.51
CA ASP A 391 16.42 12.87 -25.68
C ASP A 391 15.43 13.10 -26.84
N VAL A 392 14.33 12.32 -26.88
CA VAL A 392 13.28 12.42 -27.90
C VAL A 392 11.89 12.27 -27.24
N PRO A 393 11.42 13.27 -26.45
CA PRO A 393 10.24 13.10 -25.59
C PRO A 393 8.95 12.75 -26.33
N LEU A 394 8.90 13.03 -27.63
CA LEU A 394 7.80 12.63 -28.50
C LEU A 394 7.56 11.11 -28.50
N ASN A 395 8.58 10.29 -28.22
CA ASN A 395 8.41 8.84 -28.15
C ASN A 395 7.53 8.40 -26.96
N TYR A 396 7.45 9.21 -25.89
CA TYR A 396 6.52 8.94 -24.81
C TYR A 396 5.04 9.01 -25.26
N LEU A 397 4.72 9.78 -26.31
CA LEU A 397 3.36 9.92 -26.82
C LEU A 397 2.78 8.61 -27.35
N TRP A 398 3.60 7.71 -27.88
CA TRP A 398 3.14 6.40 -28.33
C TRP A 398 3.45 5.30 -27.32
N PHE A 399 4.57 5.40 -26.59
CA PHE A 399 5.00 4.36 -25.66
C PHE A 399 4.10 4.26 -24.42
N TYR A 400 3.66 5.38 -23.85
CA TYR A 400 2.74 5.35 -22.71
C TYR A 400 1.38 4.76 -23.04
N PRO A 401 0.69 5.18 -24.13
CA PRO A 401 -0.54 4.51 -24.54
C PRO A 401 -0.34 3.02 -24.85
N LEU A 402 0.79 2.62 -25.45
CA LEU A 402 1.11 1.22 -25.68
C LEU A 402 1.19 0.44 -24.37
N ASN A 403 1.94 0.94 -23.40
CA ASN A 403 2.10 0.31 -22.08
C ASN A 403 0.76 0.18 -21.37
N VAL A 404 -0.07 1.24 -21.38
CA VAL A 404 -1.44 1.20 -20.83
C VAL A 404 -2.29 0.14 -21.52
N VAL A 405 -2.25 0.06 -22.85
CA VAL A 405 -3.03 -0.92 -23.61
C VAL A 405 -2.58 -2.34 -23.27
N VAL A 406 -1.28 -2.61 -23.23
CA VAL A 406 -0.72 -3.93 -22.92
C VAL A 406 -1.09 -4.36 -21.50
N THR A 407 -0.85 -3.51 -20.49
CA THR A 407 -1.10 -3.87 -19.09
C THR A 407 -2.60 -3.99 -18.79
N PHE A 408 -3.44 -3.11 -19.32
CA PHE A 408 -4.89 -3.17 -19.12
C PHE A 408 -5.48 -4.39 -19.83
N THR A 409 -5.11 -4.63 -21.09
CA THR A 409 -5.65 -5.75 -21.86
C THR A 409 -5.23 -7.07 -21.24
N GLY A 410 -3.94 -7.24 -20.92
CA GLY A 410 -3.41 -8.44 -20.28
C GLY A 410 -4.03 -8.67 -18.91
N GLY A 411 -4.10 -7.64 -18.07
CA GLY A 411 -4.67 -7.74 -16.72
C GLY A 411 -6.17 -8.04 -16.72
N ILE A 412 -6.95 -7.39 -17.59
CA ILE A 412 -8.39 -7.66 -17.73
C ILE A 412 -8.63 -9.07 -18.27
N LEU A 413 -7.86 -9.49 -19.29
CA LEU A 413 -7.98 -10.83 -19.87
C LEU A 413 -7.66 -11.90 -18.82
N TRP A 414 -6.54 -11.74 -18.11
CA TRP A 414 -6.16 -12.64 -17.02
C TRP A 414 -7.25 -12.71 -15.96
N HIS A 415 -7.71 -11.57 -15.44
CA HIS A 415 -8.77 -11.52 -14.45
C HIS A 415 -10.03 -12.29 -14.91
N ARG A 416 -10.47 -12.11 -16.16
CA ARG A 416 -11.64 -12.81 -16.71
C ARG A 416 -11.42 -14.31 -16.84
N LEU A 417 -10.25 -14.72 -17.34
CA LEU A 417 -9.90 -16.14 -17.49
C LEU A 417 -9.89 -16.84 -16.12
N GLU A 418 -9.37 -16.18 -15.10
CA GLU A 418 -9.35 -16.66 -13.73
C GLU A 418 -10.76 -16.77 -13.12
N GLN A 419 -11.60 -15.76 -13.27
CA GLN A 419 -13.00 -15.82 -12.80
C GLN A 419 -13.75 -16.98 -13.47
N ASN A 420 -13.61 -17.12 -14.79
CA ASN A 420 -14.20 -18.23 -15.54
C ASN A 420 -13.67 -19.60 -15.06
N PHE A 421 -12.39 -19.67 -14.69
CA PHE A 421 -11.79 -20.87 -14.13
C PHE A 421 -12.42 -21.23 -12.78
N TYR A 422 -12.56 -20.28 -11.86
CA TYR A 422 -13.17 -20.51 -10.55
C TYR A 422 -14.66 -20.85 -10.64
N GLU A 423 -15.42 -20.21 -11.53
CA GLU A 423 -16.83 -20.55 -11.76
C GLU A 423 -16.99 -21.99 -12.24
N LYS A 424 -16.21 -22.40 -13.27
CA LYS A 424 -16.22 -23.77 -13.78
C LYS A 424 -15.78 -24.78 -12.73
N GLN A 425 -14.77 -24.43 -11.93
CA GLN A 425 -14.26 -25.29 -10.87
C GLN A 425 -15.30 -25.52 -9.77
N ARG A 426 -16.07 -24.48 -9.38
CA ARG A 426 -17.18 -24.63 -8.45
C ARG A 426 -18.31 -25.51 -9.00
N ALA A 427 -18.47 -25.55 -10.32
CA ALA A 427 -19.48 -26.38 -11.00
C ALA A 427 -19.05 -27.84 -11.24
N THR A 428 -17.75 -28.17 -11.20
CA THR A 428 -17.24 -29.52 -11.53
C THR A 428 -16.30 -30.07 -10.48
N ASP A 429 -16.73 -31.13 -9.79
CA ASP A 429 -15.98 -31.78 -8.70
C ASP A 429 -14.62 -32.37 -9.14
N LYS A 430 -14.49 -32.76 -10.42
CA LYS A 430 -13.26 -33.35 -10.98
C LYS A 430 -12.08 -32.37 -11.15
N ARG A 431 -12.32 -31.05 -11.22
CA ARG A 431 -11.22 -30.05 -11.26
C ARG A 431 -10.64 -29.76 -9.88
N SER A 432 -11.09 -30.48 -8.84
CA SER A 432 -10.66 -30.27 -7.46
C SER A 432 -9.22 -30.70 -7.20
N GLY A 433 -8.67 -31.71 -7.87
CA GLY A 433 -7.33 -32.24 -7.58
C GLY A 433 -6.20 -31.24 -7.81
N LEU A 434 -6.00 -30.80 -9.07
CA LEU A 434 -4.96 -29.82 -9.42
C LEU A 434 -5.15 -28.50 -8.65
N TYR A 435 -6.39 -28.02 -8.53
CA TYR A 435 -6.66 -26.81 -7.76
C TYR A 435 -6.27 -26.99 -6.29
N ARG A 436 -6.60 -28.12 -5.65
CA ARG A 436 -6.22 -28.40 -4.26
C ARG A 436 -4.69 -28.40 -4.12
N ILE A 437 -3.96 -28.97 -5.08
CA ILE A 437 -2.49 -28.95 -5.07
C ILE A 437 -1.96 -27.52 -5.15
N ILE A 438 -2.40 -26.72 -6.13
CA ILE A 438 -1.94 -25.33 -6.27
C ILE A 438 -2.35 -24.50 -5.04
N PHE A 439 -3.54 -24.74 -4.49
CA PHE A 439 -4.03 -24.06 -3.31
C PHE A 439 -3.25 -24.45 -2.04
N ILE A 440 -2.88 -25.73 -1.87
CA ILE A 440 -1.97 -26.17 -0.80
C ILE A 440 -0.60 -25.53 -0.97
N PHE A 441 -0.07 -25.52 -2.20
CA PHE A 441 1.18 -24.84 -2.50
C PHE A 441 1.08 -23.35 -2.19
N ALA A 442 -0.06 -22.72 -2.43
CA ALA A 442 -0.29 -21.33 -2.09
C ALA A 442 -0.28 -21.08 -0.58
N ILE A 443 -0.89 -21.96 0.21
CA ILE A 443 -0.80 -21.90 1.68
C ILE A 443 0.63 -22.10 2.14
N MET A 444 1.33 -23.12 1.63
CA MET A 444 2.72 -23.40 2.00
C MET A 444 3.64 -22.24 1.65
N PHE A 445 3.55 -21.73 0.42
CA PHE A 445 4.28 -20.56 -0.03
C PHE A 445 4.01 -19.38 0.92
N TYR A 446 2.75 -19.13 1.24
CA TYR A 446 2.35 -18.05 2.14
C TYR A 446 2.94 -18.20 3.55
N ILE A 447 2.91 -19.40 4.14
CA ILE A 447 3.51 -19.69 5.45
C ILE A 447 5.03 -19.52 5.41
N LEU A 448 5.70 -20.11 4.41
CA LEU A 448 7.15 -20.01 4.24
C LEU A 448 7.59 -18.55 4.05
N ARG A 449 6.81 -17.76 3.29
CA ARG A 449 7.07 -16.34 3.07
C ARG A 449 6.95 -15.48 4.32
N GLY A 450 5.90 -15.68 5.12
CA GLY A 450 5.75 -14.95 6.38
C GLY A 450 6.96 -15.15 7.30
N ASN A 451 7.49 -16.38 7.34
CA ASN A 451 8.70 -16.69 8.11
C ASN A 451 9.98 -16.17 7.45
N ALA A 452 10.05 -16.15 6.11
CA ALA A 452 11.23 -15.67 5.38
C ALA A 452 11.51 -14.18 5.63
N GLN A 453 10.48 -13.34 5.80
CA GLN A 453 10.68 -11.93 6.16
C GLN A 453 11.33 -11.78 7.53
N PHE A 454 10.95 -12.61 8.51
CA PHE A 454 11.56 -12.62 9.84
C PHE A 454 13.02 -13.11 9.80
N VAL A 455 13.29 -14.17 9.04
CA VAL A 455 14.67 -14.67 8.84
C VAL A 455 15.54 -13.63 8.13
N PHE A 456 15.00 -12.96 7.11
CA PHE A 456 15.69 -11.89 6.40
C PHE A 456 16.09 -10.76 7.35
N PHE A 457 15.19 -10.32 8.23
CA PHE A 457 15.50 -9.31 9.25
C PHE A 457 16.59 -9.77 10.24
N LEU A 458 16.56 -11.04 10.67
CA LEU A 458 17.61 -11.55 11.56
C LEU A 458 18.99 -11.66 10.88
N GLN A 459 19.02 -11.92 9.58
CA GLN A 459 20.25 -12.03 8.80
C GLN A 459 20.80 -10.67 8.39
N PHE A 460 19.92 -9.70 8.16
CA PHE A 460 20.22 -8.33 7.76
C PHE A 460 19.50 -7.36 8.71
N PRO A 461 19.99 -7.21 9.96
CA PRO A 461 19.36 -6.35 10.97
C PRO A 461 19.45 -4.86 10.65
#